data_AF-A0A7C2KWA2-F1
#
_entry.id   AF-A0A7C2KWA2-F1
#
_cell.length_a   1.000
_cell.length_b   1.000
_cell.length_c   1.000
_cell.angle_alpha   90.00
_cell.angle_beta   90.00
_cell.angle_gamma   90.00
#
_symmetry.space_group_name_H-M   'P 1'
#
loop_
_entity.id
_entity.type
_entity.pdbx_description
1 polymer ?
#
loop_
_entity_poly.entity_id
_entity_poly.type
_entity_poly.pdbx_seq_one_letter_code
_entity_poly.pdbx_strand_id
1 'polypeptide(L)'
;MAVGLELARRDPPPVPPLERRAQGLPRTSEPLPGQAARPQRLALRRAVRRPVRLGPVEQPAALRLAQALEQAQLPVPRRTRGQRLCRPDPRKLRPRLEDRLRRVVLRPDRPGLRIPRTGLIPARPRQCNRTGAEGAEDAEPPEGSYVASAHNRRSDGEDVSGEPRQPDAPGAPGSVPLPMLAPLEPKPEPSGNEPLYRECVADMRRHLQAVRDLPELLQFTQTRALPAAFFEHYNAFLAAYDRLIDYVLKYQGEERQIQCKKGCCNCCIDLVRGITTSEIINIYHHVRPWPDVKQIFEYHRDSAELFTAILLRKIRPGEPPPDPRDQRIAQAHIEFNLQNRPCGFLDRQTGCCRIYPVRPIACRYFFSFDPPDACTPHSEKYLTRRTRTVHLPEEIHVLLREIDRRCGWRPLNYLAGAFCQFAAEVMRTRPVSITNAQDAEGGGGS
;
A
#
# COMPACT_ATOMS: atom_id res chain seq x y z
N MET A 1 -39.35 41.62 -2.96
CA MET A 1 -38.99 40.73 -4.10
C MET A 1 -38.04 39.67 -3.57
N ALA A 2 -38.57 38.48 -3.29
CA ALA A 2 -37.80 37.33 -2.81
C ALA A 2 -37.89 36.25 -3.88
N VAL A 3 -36.75 35.85 -4.44
CA VAL A 3 -36.67 34.78 -5.43
C VAL A 3 -36.09 33.56 -4.71
N GLY A 4 -36.96 32.60 -4.40
CA GLY A 4 -36.57 31.28 -3.91
C GLY A 4 -36.15 30.40 -5.08
N LEU A 5 -34.92 29.90 -5.04
CA LEU A 5 -34.42 28.86 -5.95
C LEU A 5 -34.59 27.50 -5.28
N GLU A 6 -35.64 26.79 -5.67
CA GLU A 6 -35.92 25.40 -5.34
C GLU A 6 -35.09 24.50 -6.27
N LEU A 7 -34.02 23.89 -5.74
CA LEU A 7 -33.26 22.87 -6.45
C LEU A 7 -33.94 21.51 -6.25
N ALA A 8 -34.72 21.09 -7.25
CA ALA A 8 -35.32 19.77 -7.32
C ALA A 8 -34.22 18.68 -7.40
N ARG A 9 -34.20 17.78 -6.41
CA ARG A 9 -33.44 16.53 -6.46
C ARG A 9 -34.06 15.64 -7.55
N ARG A 10 -33.32 15.38 -8.62
CA ARG A 10 -33.69 14.35 -9.60
C ARG A 10 -33.12 13.02 -9.15
N ASP A 11 -33.99 12.02 -9.00
CA ASP A 11 -33.58 10.64 -8.81
C ASP A 11 -32.81 10.13 -10.03
N PRO A 12 -31.77 9.29 -9.84
CA PRO A 12 -31.05 8.69 -10.95
C PRO A 12 -31.97 7.72 -11.72
N PRO A 13 -31.83 7.63 -13.06
CA PRO A 13 -32.65 6.72 -13.87
C PRO A 13 -32.36 5.25 -13.52
N PRO A 14 -33.37 4.37 -13.64
CA PRO A 14 -33.21 2.95 -13.35
C PRO A 14 -32.26 2.28 -14.35
N VAL A 15 -31.36 1.43 -13.81
CA VAL A 15 -30.43 0.62 -14.59
C VAL A 15 -31.23 -0.48 -15.33
N PRO A 16 -31.11 -0.61 -16.66
CA PRO A 16 -31.81 -1.66 -17.40
C PRO A 16 -31.23 -3.05 -17.08
N PRO A 17 -32.06 -4.12 -17.08
CA PRO A 17 -31.62 -5.46 -16.76
C PRO A 17 -30.69 -6.03 -17.84
N LEU A 18 -29.60 -6.69 -17.39
CA LEU A 18 -28.69 -7.45 -18.23
C LEU A 18 -29.41 -8.66 -18.85
N GLU A 19 -29.77 -8.53 -20.14
CA GLU A 19 -30.21 -9.65 -20.96
C GLU A 19 -29.08 -10.67 -21.14
N ARG A 20 -29.30 -11.89 -20.63
CA ARG A 20 -28.44 -13.05 -20.90
C ARG A 20 -28.67 -13.53 -22.33
N ARG A 21 -27.78 -13.16 -23.25
CA ARG A 21 -27.66 -13.85 -24.55
C ARG A 21 -27.09 -15.26 -24.33
N ALA A 22 -27.98 -16.26 -24.29
CA ALA A 22 -27.62 -17.66 -24.45
C ALA A 22 -27.41 -17.93 -25.95
N GLN A 23 -26.16 -18.12 -26.37
CA GLN A 23 -25.84 -18.64 -27.70
C GLN A 23 -26.05 -20.16 -27.69
N GLY A 24 -26.85 -20.63 -28.64
CA GLY A 24 -27.20 -22.03 -28.82
C GLY A 24 -26.02 -22.87 -29.31
N LEU A 25 -25.89 -24.06 -28.72
CA LEU A 25 -25.11 -25.17 -29.26
C LEU A 25 -26.07 -26.18 -29.92
N PRO A 26 -25.67 -26.80 -31.04
CA PRO A 26 -26.53 -27.74 -31.76
C PRO A 26 -26.70 -29.06 -31.00
N ARG A 27 -27.93 -29.56 -31.00
CA ARG A 27 -28.34 -30.88 -30.48
C ARG A 27 -28.16 -31.96 -31.57
N THR A 28 -27.36 -32.97 -31.27
CA THR A 28 -27.38 -34.34 -31.81
C THR A 28 -26.79 -35.21 -30.68
N SER A 29 -27.29 -36.35 -30.22
CA SER A 29 -28.07 -37.44 -30.81
C SER A 29 -28.68 -38.29 -29.66
N GLU A 30 -29.58 -39.21 -30.02
CA GLU A 30 -30.47 -40.07 -29.21
C GLU A 30 -29.84 -40.88 -28.05
N PRO A 31 -30.63 -41.25 -27.01
CA PRO A 31 -30.25 -42.25 -26.03
C PRO A 31 -30.76 -43.66 -26.38
N LEU A 32 -29.89 -44.67 -26.26
CA LEU A 32 -30.27 -46.09 -26.25
C LEU A 32 -30.99 -46.47 -24.94
N PRO A 33 -31.94 -47.43 -24.97
CA PRO A 33 -32.71 -47.84 -23.79
C PRO A 33 -32.00 -48.95 -23.02
N GLY A 34 -32.13 -48.90 -21.69
CA GLY A 34 -31.98 -50.08 -20.85
C GLY A 34 -30.79 -50.03 -19.90
N GLN A 35 -31.04 -49.57 -18.67
CA GLN A 35 -30.62 -50.27 -17.46
C GLN A 35 -31.24 -49.61 -16.22
N ALA A 36 -32.13 -50.36 -15.58
CA ALA A 36 -32.68 -50.05 -14.27
C ALA A 36 -31.67 -50.47 -13.19
N ALA A 37 -31.27 -49.55 -12.30
CA ALA A 37 -30.63 -49.91 -11.04
C ALA A 37 -30.90 -48.84 -9.95
N ARG A 38 -31.73 -49.27 -8.98
CA ARG A 38 -31.91 -48.91 -7.55
C ARG A 38 -31.40 -47.56 -6.98
N PRO A 39 -32.20 -46.89 -6.12
CA PRO A 39 -31.77 -45.70 -5.40
C PRO A 39 -30.99 -46.06 -4.13
N GLN A 40 -29.75 -45.56 -4.00
CA GLN A 40 -29.06 -45.48 -2.71
C GLN A 40 -29.40 -44.15 -2.03
N ARG A 41 -30.11 -44.24 -0.90
CA ARG A 41 -30.29 -43.13 0.04
C ARG A 41 -28.95 -42.83 0.72
N LEU A 42 -28.30 -41.72 0.37
CA LEU A 42 -27.17 -41.20 1.13
C LEU A 42 -27.68 -40.20 2.18
N ALA A 43 -27.51 -40.55 3.46
CA ALA A 43 -27.82 -39.71 4.59
C ALA A 43 -26.80 -38.56 4.71
N LEU A 44 -27.26 -37.32 4.56
CA LEU A 44 -26.52 -36.10 4.87
C LEU A 44 -26.40 -35.93 6.39
N ARG A 45 -25.26 -36.37 6.96
CA ARG A 45 -24.86 -35.97 8.33
C ARG A 45 -24.30 -34.55 8.28
N ARG A 46 -25.03 -33.59 8.86
CA ARG A 46 -24.54 -32.25 9.20
C ARG A 46 -23.40 -32.35 10.21
N ALA A 47 -22.16 -32.15 9.77
CA ALA A 47 -21.02 -31.95 10.64
C ALA A 47 -21.00 -30.49 11.11
N VAL A 48 -21.38 -30.26 12.36
CA VAL A 48 -21.20 -28.98 13.06
C VAL A 48 -19.70 -28.75 13.23
N ARG A 49 -19.10 -27.85 12.42
CA ARG A 49 -17.70 -27.45 12.56
C ARG A 49 -17.56 -26.59 13.82
N ARG A 50 -16.92 -27.12 14.85
CA ARG A 50 -16.47 -26.33 16.01
C ARG A 50 -15.47 -25.26 15.56
N PRO A 51 -15.52 -24.04 16.12
CA PRO A 51 -14.53 -23.01 15.83
C PRO A 51 -13.15 -23.44 16.36
N VAL A 52 -12.17 -23.48 15.45
CA VAL A 52 -10.76 -23.72 15.79
C VAL A 52 -10.22 -22.49 16.52
N ARG A 53 -9.88 -22.63 17.80
CA ARG A 53 -9.14 -21.61 18.56
C ARG A 53 -7.72 -21.51 17.97
N LEU A 54 -7.39 -20.38 17.39
CA LEU A 54 -6.01 -20.05 17.04
C LEU A 54 -5.28 -19.65 18.33
N GLY A 55 -4.17 -20.32 18.64
CA GLY A 55 -3.28 -19.94 19.73
C GLY A 55 -2.58 -18.59 19.48
N PRO A 56 -1.92 -18.02 20.49
CA PRO A 56 -1.17 -16.77 20.33
C PRO A 56 -0.05 -16.94 19.30
N VAL A 57 -0.08 -16.11 18.26
CA VAL A 57 1.00 -16.05 17.26
C VAL A 57 2.12 -15.20 17.85
N GLU A 58 3.25 -15.81 18.20
CA GLU A 58 4.45 -15.07 18.59
C GLU A 58 4.94 -14.21 17.41
N GLN A 59 5.28 -12.96 17.67
CA GLN A 59 5.82 -12.07 16.63
C GLN A 59 7.23 -12.49 16.20
N PRO A 60 7.48 -12.66 14.89
CA PRO A 60 8.82 -12.90 14.37
C PRO A 60 9.79 -11.81 14.82
N ALA A 61 11.03 -12.17 15.18
CA ALA A 61 12.00 -11.20 15.67
C ALA A 61 12.41 -10.16 14.60
N ALA A 62 12.31 -10.52 13.32
CA ALA A 62 12.52 -9.59 12.20
C ALA A 62 11.52 -8.42 12.22
N LEU A 63 10.26 -8.68 12.55
CA LEU A 63 9.23 -7.65 12.67
C LEU A 63 9.52 -6.71 13.85
N ARG A 64 9.93 -7.27 15.00
CA ARG A 64 10.34 -6.48 16.17
C ARG A 64 11.54 -5.58 15.88
N LEU A 65 12.50 -6.07 15.09
CA LEU A 65 13.64 -5.27 14.67
C LEU A 65 13.20 -4.14 13.74
N ALA A 66 12.43 -4.42 12.69
CA ALA A 66 11.90 -3.38 11.78
C ALA A 66 11.15 -2.26 12.54
N GLN A 67 10.39 -2.62 13.56
CA GLN A 67 9.69 -1.67 14.41
C GLN A 67 10.63 -0.84 15.30
N ALA A 68 11.61 -1.48 15.95
CA ALA A 68 12.61 -0.78 16.74
C ALA A 68 13.39 0.22 15.86
N LEU A 69 13.65 -0.15 14.61
CA LEU A 69 14.31 0.70 13.62
C LEU A 69 13.48 1.96 13.31
N GLU A 70 12.16 1.82 13.14
CA GLU A 70 11.26 2.93 12.78
C GLU A 70 10.87 3.80 13.99
N GLN A 71 10.70 3.22 15.18
CA GLN A 71 10.38 3.96 16.41
C GLN A 71 11.55 4.81 16.91
N ALA A 72 12.80 4.41 16.65
CA ALA A 72 13.99 5.18 17.00
C ALA A 72 14.11 6.51 16.22
N GLN A 73 13.28 6.73 15.20
CA GLN A 73 13.29 7.92 14.33
C GLN A 73 12.29 9.00 14.79
N LEU A 74 11.65 8.84 15.95
CA LEU A 74 10.73 9.85 16.49
C LEU A 74 11.52 11.02 17.12
N PRO A 75 11.18 12.29 16.83
CA PRO A 75 11.74 13.42 17.55
C PRO A 75 11.38 13.28 19.03
N VAL A 76 12.40 13.23 19.89
CA VAL A 76 12.21 13.22 21.34
C VAL A 76 11.52 14.54 21.73
N PRO A 77 10.40 14.54 22.47
CA PRO A 77 9.81 15.78 22.94
C PRO A 77 10.86 16.56 23.74
N ARG A 78 11.05 17.84 23.38
CA ARG A 78 11.98 18.74 24.10
C ARG A 78 11.60 18.72 25.58
N ARG A 79 12.52 18.24 26.42
CA ARG A 79 12.36 18.20 27.88
C ARG A 79 12.17 19.61 28.41
N THR A 80 11.17 19.79 29.25
CA THR A 80 11.17 20.86 30.26
C THR A 80 12.24 20.54 31.31
N ARG A 81 13.06 21.54 31.68
CA ARG A 81 14.10 21.43 32.71
C ARG A 81 13.48 20.90 34.01
N GLY A 82 13.94 19.75 34.53
CA GLY A 82 13.62 19.38 35.92
C GLY A 82 13.75 17.91 36.34
N GLN A 83 13.60 16.92 35.46
CA GLN A 83 13.53 15.51 35.90
C GLN A 83 14.81 14.71 35.60
N ARG A 84 15.49 14.24 36.66
CA ARG A 84 16.53 13.21 36.60
C ARG A 84 15.89 11.84 36.88
N LEU A 85 15.86 10.97 35.87
CA LEU A 85 15.65 9.53 36.06
C LEU A 85 16.94 8.80 35.72
N CYS A 86 17.32 7.84 36.56
CA CYS A 86 18.49 6.98 36.37
C CYS A 86 18.37 6.21 35.05
N ARG A 87 19.31 6.43 34.13
CA ARG A 87 19.45 5.62 32.91
C ARG A 87 20.01 4.25 33.30
N PRO A 88 19.43 3.12 32.83
CA PRO A 88 20.07 1.83 32.96
C PRO A 88 21.36 1.78 32.13
N ASP A 89 22.37 1.12 32.68
CA ASP A 89 23.70 0.95 32.10
C ASP A 89 23.64 0.23 30.73
N PRO A 90 24.04 0.89 29.62
CA PRO A 90 24.03 0.31 28.28
C PRO A 90 24.84 -0.99 28.16
N ARG A 91 25.84 -1.19 29.02
CA ARG A 91 26.72 -2.36 29.00
C ARG A 91 26.00 -3.63 29.45
N LYS A 92 24.91 -3.52 30.21
CA LYS A 92 24.12 -4.67 30.69
C LYS A 92 23.00 -5.12 29.73
N LEU A 93 22.60 -4.25 28.78
CA LEU A 93 21.55 -4.53 27.79
C LEU A 93 22.09 -5.24 26.53
N ARG A 94 23.35 -5.00 26.18
CA ARG A 94 23.99 -5.46 24.93
C ARG A 94 24.12 -6.99 24.80
N PRO A 95 24.56 -7.75 25.83
CA PRO A 95 24.73 -9.21 25.70
C PRO A 95 23.40 -9.97 25.54
N ARG A 96 22.30 -9.44 26.12
CA ARG A 96 20.97 -10.08 26.05
C ARG A 96 20.28 -9.92 24.69
N LEU A 97 20.65 -8.90 23.92
CA LEU A 97 20.09 -8.65 22.59
C LEU A 97 20.85 -9.43 21.52
N GLU A 98 22.18 -9.49 21.61
CA GLU A 98 23.03 -10.28 20.70
C GLU A 98 22.77 -11.80 20.83
N ASP A 99 22.54 -12.32 22.04
CA ASP A 99 22.22 -13.74 22.25
C ASP A 99 20.82 -14.13 21.73
N ARG A 100 19.88 -13.18 21.71
CA ARG A 100 18.55 -13.36 21.09
C ARG A 100 18.61 -13.30 19.56
N LEU A 101 19.47 -12.45 18.98
CA LEU A 101 19.66 -12.36 17.54
C LEU A 101 20.34 -13.61 16.97
N ARG A 102 21.33 -14.19 17.67
CA ARG A 102 21.99 -15.45 17.27
C ARG A 102 21.04 -16.65 17.21
N ARG A 103 20.06 -16.74 18.13
CA ARG A 103 19.06 -17.83 18.14
C ARG A 103 18.00 -17.74 17.04
N VAL A 104 17.83 -16.57 16.42
CA VAL A 104 16.83 -16.35 15.35
C VAL A 104 17.45 -16.52 13.96
N VAL A 105 18.73 -16.18 13.79
CA VAL A 105 19.38 -16.13 12.47
C VAL A 105 19.99 -17.48 12.05
N LEU A 106 20.21 -18.42 12.98
CA LEU A 106 20.79 -19.73 12.65
C LEU A 106 19.99 -20.86 13.31
N ARG A 107 18.91 -21.29 12.67
CA ARG A 107 18.48 -22.70 12.74
C ARG A 107 18.78 -23.35 11.39
N PRO A 108 19.96 -23.96 11.20
CA PRO A 108 20.08 -24.99 10.19
C PRO A 108 19.19 -26.16 10.66
N ASP A 109 18.57 -26.87 9.73
CA ASP A 109 17.82 -28.10 9.98
C ASP A 109 16.41 -27.95 10.58
N ARG A 110 15.47 -27.52 9.73
CA ARG A 110 14.16 -28.17 9.67
C ARG A 110 14.11 -29.08 8.44
N PRO A 111 14.28 -30.40 8.59
CA PRO A 111 13.95 -31.33 7.52
C PRO A 111 12.43 -31.37 7.39
N GLY A 112 11.88 -31.02 6.22
CA GLY A 112 10.52 -31.42 5.86
C GLY A 112 9.49 -30.34 5.52
N LEU A 113 9.86 -29.08 5.21
CA LEU A 113 8.96 -28.25 4.42
C LEU A 113 9.26 -28.47 2.92
N ARG A 114 8.68 -29.54 2.35
CA ARG A 114 8.51 -29.60 0.90
C ARG A 114 7.54 -28.49 0.53
N ILE A 115 8.07 -27.34 0.13
CA ILE A 115 7.33 -26.42 -0.72
C ILE A 115 6.92 -27.27 -1.93
N PRO A 116 5.62 -27.46 -2.22
CA PRO A 116 5.27 -28.10 -3.47
C PRO A 116 5.95 -27.28 -4.57
N ARG A 117 6.80 -27.92 -5.37
CA ARG A 117 7.07 -27.47 -6.73
C ARG A 117 5.72 -27.52 -7.47
N THR A 118 4.82 -26.59 -7.18
CA THR A 118 3.85 -26.15 -8.16
C THR A 118 4.72 -25.64 -9.29
N GLY A 119 4.78 -26.41 -10.37
CA GLY A 119 5.50 -26.04 -11.56
C GLY A 119 5.22 -24.56 -11.84
N LEU A 120 6.30 -23.80 -11.96
CA LEU A 120 6.28 -22.57 -12.74
C LEU A 120 5.89 -23.00 -14.15
N ILE A 121 4.58 -23.12 -14.37
CA ILE A 121 4.03 -22.98 -15.71
C ILE A 121 4.38 -21.53 -16.06
N PRO A 122 5.18 -21.27 -17.10
CA PRO A 122 5.32 -19.91 -17.59
C PRO A 122 3.90 -19.49 -17.98
N ALA A 123 3.30 -18.61 -17.17
CA ALA A 123 2.13 -17.89 -17.60
C ALA A 123 2.62 -17.01 -18.76
N ARG A 124 2.50 -17.54 -19.98
CA ARG A 124 2.57 -16.71 -21.17
C ARG A 124 1.59 -15.56 -20.92
N PRO A 125 2.00 -14.29 -21.02
CA PRO A 125 1.07 -13.20 -20.91
C PRO A 125 -0.03 -13.46 -21.95
N ARG A 126 -1.27 -13.65 -21.50
CA ARG A 126 -2.41 -13.64 -22.41
C ARG A 126 -2.41 -12.24 -23.04
N GLN A 127 -2.06 -12.17 -24.31
CA GLN A 127 -2.24 -10.97 -25.11
C GLN A 127 -3.69 -10.52 -24.93
N CYS A 128 -3.86 -9.33 -24.39
CA CYS A 128 -5.13 -8.63 -24.45
C CYS A 128 -5.31 -8.25 -25.92
N ASN A 129 -6.26 -8.88 -26.61
CA ASN A 129 -6.53 -8.63 -28.03
C ASN A 129 -6.68 -7.11 -28.29
N ARG A 130 -5.74 -6.54 -29.04
CA ARG A 130 -5.82 -5.21 -29.65
C ARG A 130 -6.28 -5.38 -31.09
N THR A 131 -7.40 -4.77 -31.46
CA THR A 131 -7.71 -4.42 -32.86
C THR A 131 -7.04 -3.08 -33.17
N GLY A 132 -6.51 -2.98 -34.40
CA GLY A 132 -5.38 -2.11 -34.77
C GLY A 132 -5.66 -0.62 -35.00
N ALA A 133 -4.55 0.10 -35.17
CA ALA A 133 -4.38 1.26 -36.04
C ALA A 133 -2.87 1.54 -36.16
N GLU A 134 -2.32 1.44 -37.36
CA GLU A 134 -0.95 1.78 -37.74
C GLU A 134 -0.90 3.24 -38.25
N GLY A 135 0.22 3.94 -38.03
CA GLY A 135 0.57 5.14 -38.79
C GLY A 135 1.49 6.16 -38.10
N ALA A 136 2.57 6.52 -38.81
CA ALA A 136 3.48 7.69 -38.70
C ALA A 136 4.54 7.66 -37.58
N GLU A 137 5.86 7.56 -37.88
CA GLU A 137 6.82 8.37 -38.68
C GLU A 137 7.57 9.44 -37.88
N ASP A 138 8.85 9.57 -38.24
CA ASP A 138 10.01 10.06 -37.49
C ASP A 138 10.06 11.59 -37.27
N ALA A 139 10.62 12.01 -36.12
CA ALA A 139 11.20 13.35 -35.94
C ALA A 139 12.32 13.34 -34.88
N GLU A 140 13.51 13.79 -35.28
CA GLU A 140 14.67 14.03 -34.41
C GLU A 140 14.50 15.30 -33.53
N PRO A 141 15.16 15.40 -32.36
CA PRO A 141 15.07 16.59 -31.51
C PRO A 141 16.27 17.54 -31.72
N PRO A 142 16.11 18.87 -31.51
CA PRO A 142 17.25 19.77 -31.44
C PRO A 142 17.82 19.88 -30.02
N GLU A 143 19.14 20.01 -29.98
CA GLU A 143 19.97 20.28 -28.81
C GLU A 143 19.77 21.73 -28.32
N GLY A 144 19.65 21.91 -27.01
CA GLY A 144 19.60 23.23 -26.38
C GLY A 144 19.85 23.11 -24.88
N SER A 145 21.09 23.36 -24.47
CA SER A 145 21.52 23.33 -23.08
C SER A 145 21.19 24.65 -22.37
N TYR A 146 20.58 24.58 -21.19
CA TYR A 146 20.66 25.68 -20.23
C TYR A 146 20.59 25.23 -18.77
N VAL A 147 21.26 26.01 -17.94
CA VAL A 147 21.79 25.71 -16.61
C VAL A 147 20.75 25.95 -15.51
N ALA A 148 20.62 24.99 -14.59
CA ALA A 148 19.77 25.12 -13.41
C ALA A 148 20.38 26.06 -12.36
N SER A 149 19.61 27.07 -11.97
CA SER A 149 19.93 28.00 -10.89
C SER A 149 19.54 27.42 -9.53
N ALA A 150 20.51 27.29 -8.63
CA ALA A 150 20.31 26.94 -7.23
C ALA A 150 20.15 28.21 -6.40
N HIS A 151 18.99 28.38 -5.76
CA HIS A 151 18.78 29.34 -4.69
C HIS A 151 18.56 28.61 -3.36
N ASN A 152 19.59 28.59 -2.52
CA ASN A 152 19.46 28.98 -1.11
C ASN A 152 20.84 29.17 -0.48
N ARG A 153 21.26 30.45 -0.36
CA ARG A 153 22.36 30.86 0.52
C ARG A 153 21.80 31.07 1.92
N ARG A 154 22.40 30.44 2.92
CA ARG A 154 22.55 31.01 4.26
C ARG A 154 23.98 30.82 4.72
N SER A 155 24.59 31.95 5.04
CA SER A 155 25.89 32.12 5.66
C SER A 155 25.78 32.04 7.19
N ASP A 156 26.96 32.06 7.81
CA ASP A 156 27.27 32.23 9.24
C ASP A 156 27.41 30.88 9.96
N GLY A 157 28.57 30.42 10.43
CA GLY A 157 29.83 31.10 10.74
C GLY A 157 30.16 30.87 12.20
N GLU A 158 30.62 29.66 12.57
CA GLU A 158 31.19 29.38 13.90
C GLU A 158 32.42 28.48 13.76
N ASP A 159 33.58 29.04 14.11
CA ASP A 159 34.87 28.36 14.24
C ASP A 159 34.83 27.39 15.42
N VAL A 160 34.95 26.09 15.15
CA VAL A 160 35.22 25.07 16.16
C VAL A 160 36.53 24.40 15.82
N SER A 161 37.56 24.69 16.61
CA SER A 161 38.85 24.00 16.61
C SER A 161 38.65 22.53 16.99
N GLY A 162 38.62 21.65 15.99
CA GLY A 162 38.50 20.21 16.14
C GLY A 162 39.84 19.49 16.01
N GLU A 163 40.10 18.55 16.91
CA GLU A 163 41.23 17.62 16.94
C GLU A 163 41.42 16.84 15.61
N PRO A 164 42.66 16.40 15.29
CA PRO A 164 42.96 15.70 14.05
C PRO A 164 42.21 14.35 13.96
N ARG A 165 41.31 14.26 12.98
CA ARG A 165 40.66 13.00 12.58
C ARG A 165 41.71 12.00 12.09
N GLN A 166 41.64 10.77 12.62
CA GLN A 166 42.35 9.63 12.06
C GLN A 166 41.94 9.38 10.60
N PRO A 167 42.87 8.93 9.75
CA PRO A 167 42.60 8.69 8.33
C PRO A 167 41.53 7.60 8.15
N ASP A 168 40.52 7.92 7.35
CA ASP A 168 39.43 7.01 7.00
C ASP A 168 39.97 5.73 6.34
N ALA A 169 39.42 4.59 6.74
CA ALA A 169 39.71 3.30 6.13
C ALA A 169 39.38 3.31 4.61
N PRO A 170 40.11 2.53 3.78
CA PRO A 170 39.93 2.51 2.33
C PRO A 170 38.45 2.29 1.97
N GLY A 171 37.89 3.26 1.25
CA GLY A 171 36.48 3.33 0.90
C GLY A 171 36.01 2.07 0.19
N ALA A 172 34.86 1.56 0.61
CA ALA A 172 34.17 0.49 -0.09
C ALA A 172 34.02 0.85 -1.58
N PRO A 173 34.14 -0.13 -2.51
CA PRO A 173 34.05 0.11 -3.94
C PRO A 173 32.80 0.94 -4.25
N GLY A 174 33.02 2.10 -4.89
CA GLY A 174 31.99 3.10 -5.12
C GLY A 174 30.80 2.49 -5.84
N SER A 175 29.63 2.51 -5.19
CA SER A 175 28.39 2.07 -5.83
C SER A 175 28.11 3.00 -7.01
N VAL A 176 28.14 2.47 -8.23
CA VAL A 176 27.72 3.20 -9.43
C VAL A 176 26.29 3.73 -9.18
N PRO A 177 26.05 5.04 -9.28
CA PRO A 177 24.71 5.60 -9.15
C PRO A 177 23.77 4.89 -10.11
N LEU A 178 22.60 4.47 -9.61
CA LEU A 178 21.58 3.85 -10.47
C LEU A 178 21.21 4.85 -11.57
N PRO A 179 21.13 4.42 -12.85
CA PRO A 179 20.74 5.31 -13.93
C PRO A 179 19.30 5.78 -13.70
N MET A 180 19.15 7.01 -13.24
CA MET A 180 17.87 7.69 -13.18
C MET A 180 17.69 8.44 -14.49
N LEU A 181 16.66 8.11 -15.28
CA LEU A 181 16.32 8.95 -16.43
C LEU A 181 16.04 10.38 -15.97
N ALA A 182 16.34 11.34 -16.84
CA ALA A 182 15.82 12.69 -16.71
C ALA A 182 14.29 12.60 -16.55
N PRO A 183 13.70 13.22 -15.51
CA PRO A 183 12.26 13.29 -15.35
C PRO A 183 11.65 13.85 -16.64
N LEU A 184 10.53 13.27 -17.10
CA LEU A 184 9.73 13.92 -18.13
C LEU A 184 9.47 15.36 -17.68
N GLU A 185 9.69 16.33 -18.57
CA GLU A 185 9.40 17.73 -18.25
C GLU A 185 7.98 17.82 -17.70
N PRO A 186 7.80 18.33 -16.47
CA PRO A 186 6.48 18.38 -15.87
C PRO A 186 5.62 19.34 -16.69
N LYS A 187 4.65 18.81 -17.45
CA LYS A 187 3.54 19.63 -17.93
C LYS A 187 2.94 20.33 -16.69
N PRO A 188 2.62 21.63 -16.78
CA PRO A 188 2.04 22.35 -15.66
C PRO A 188 0.80 21.60 -15.18
N GLU A 189 0.77 21.32 -13.89
CA GLU A 189 -0.43 20.74 -13.27
C GLU A 189 -1.58 21.72 -13.46
N PRO A 190 -2.84 21.23 -13.58
CA PRO A 190 -3.99 22.13 -13.63
C PRO A 190 -3.87 23.11 -12.47
N SER A 191 -3.93 24.40 -12.78
CA SER A 191 -3.73 25.42 -11.77
C SER A 191 -4.76 25.24 -10.65
N GLY A 192 -4.40 25.62 -9.42
CA GLY A 192 -5.35 25.61 -8.30
C GLY A 192 -6.60 26.48 -8.52
N ASN A 193 -6.69 27.23 -9.62
CA ASN A 193 -7.84 28.05 -9.99
C ASN A 193 -8.92 27.28 -10.78
N GLU A 194 -8.60 26.10 -11.30
CA GLU A 194 -9.54 25.27 -12.05
C GLU A 194 -10.74 24.85 -11.18
N PRO A 195 -12.00 25.12 -11.58
CA PRO A 195 -13.18 24.85 -10.75
C PRO A 195 -13.29 23.40 -10.27
N LEU A 196 -13.11 22.44 -11.18
CA LEU A 196 -13.26 21.00 -10.86
C LEU A 196 -12.14 20.50 -9.95
N TYR A 197 -10.91 21.01 -10.12
CA TYR A 197 -9.81 20.73 -9.20
C TYR A 197 -10.18 21.19 -7.78
N ARG A 198 -10.61 22.45 -7.63
CA ARG A 198 -11.00 23.03 -6.34
C ARG A 198 -12.15 22.28 -5.69
N GLU A 199 -13.15 21.87 -6.47
CA GLU A 199 -14.27 21.06 -5.99
C GLU A 199 -13.79 19.72 -5.42
N CYS A 200 -12.97 18.98 -6.18
CA CYS A 200 -12.44 17.69 -5.71
C CYS A 200 -11.59 17.84 -4.44
N VAL A 201 -10.76 18.89 -4.37
CA VAL A 201 -9.94 19.17 -3.17
C VAL A 201 -10.81 19.55 -1.97
N ALA A 202 -11.83 20.39 -2.16
CA ALA A 202 -12.77 20.76 -1.11
C ALA A 202 -13.53 19.53 -0.58
N ASP A 203 -13.97 18.63 -1.46
CA ASP A 203 -14.62 17.38 -1.07
C ASP A 203 -13.69 16.45 -0.27
N MET A 204 -12.46 16.24 -0.75
CA MET A 204 -11.45 15.46 -0.01
C MET A 204 -11.22 16.04 1.39
N ARG A 205 -11.06 17.37 1.48
CA ARG A 205 -10.84 18.08 2.73
C ARG A 205 -12.01 17.90 3.69
N ARG A 206 -13.24 18.11 3.22
CA ARG A 206 -14.47 17.94 4.02
C ARG A 206 -14.55 16.53 4.60
N HIS A 207 -14.31 15.50 3.79
CA HIS A 207 -14.40 14.11 4.25
C HIS A 207 -13.28 13.73 5.23
N LEU A 208 -12.05 14.18 5.01
CA LEU A 208 -10.96 13.92 5.96
C LEU A 208 -11.10 14.72 7.26
N GLN A 209 -11.66 15.93 7.22
CA GLN A 209 -12.00 16.66 8.44
C GLN A 209 -13.06 15.92 9.25
N ALA A 210 -14.10 15.41 8.60
CA ALA A 210 -15.10 14.58 9.26
C ALA A 210 -14.49 13.33 9.90
N VAL A 211 -13.58 12.63 9.21
CA VAL A 211 -12.81 11.50 9.79
C VAL A 211 -11.98 11.97 10.98
N ARG A 212 -11.18 13.03 10.80
CA ARG A 212 -10.29 13.58 11.83
C ARG A 212 -11.05 13.91 13.09
N ASP A 213 -12.24 14.48 12.97
CA ASP A 213 -12.99 15.02 14.10
C ASP A 213 -13.75 13.95 14.90
N LEU A 214 -13.75 12.69 14.44
CA LEU A 214 -14.28 11.55 15.20
C LEU A 214 -13.55 11.37 16.54
N PRO A 215 -14.27 11.36 17.68
CA PRO A 215 -13.65 11.19 19.00
C PRO A 215 -13.05 9.79 19.19
N GLU A 216 -13.65 8.75 18.58
CA GLU A 216 -13.24 7.35 18.74
C GLU A 216 -11.83 7.08 18.20
N LEU A 217 -11.32 7.90 17.28
CA LEU A 217 -9.96 7.77 16.77
C LEU A 217 -8.91 7.79 17.89
N LEU A 218 -9.11 8.62 18.93
CA LEU A 218 -8.17 8.75 20.04
C LEU A 218 -8.06 7.49 20.89
N GLN A 219 -9.11 6.66 20.89
CA GLN A 219 -9.20 5.45 21.71
C GLN A 219 -9.15 4.18 20.85
N PHE A 220 -8.94 4.32 19.55
CA PHE A 220 -9.11 3.23 18.60
C PHE A 220 -8.18 2.05 18.91
N THR A 221 -6.92 2.29 19.29
CA THR A 221 -5.99 1.19 19.60
C THR A 221 -6.42 0.38 20.83
N GLN A 222 -7.16 0.99 21.75
CA GLN A 222 -7.71 0.35 22.95
C GLN A 222 -9.03 -0.35 22.64
N THR A 223 -9.99 0.37 22.05
CA THR A 223 -11.36 -0.12 21.80
C THR A 223 -11.45 -1.06 20.61
N ARG A 224 -10.56 -0.86 19.61
CA ARG A 224 -10.59 -1.51 18.28
C ARG A 224 -11.94 -1.34 17.59
N ALA A 225 -12.61 -0.25 17.93
CA ALA A 225 -13.93 0.11 17.48
C ALA A 225 -13.90 1.48 16.80
N LEU A 226 -14.61 1.60 15.68
CA LEU A 226 -14.80 2.86 14.97
C LEU A 226 -16.25 2.99 14.53
N PRO A 227 -16.78 4.22 14.43
CA PRO A 227 -18.11 4.42 13.91
C PRO A 227 -18.16 4.10 12.40
N ALA A 228 -19.32 3.68 11.91
CA ALA A 228 -19.54 3.46 10.47
C ALA A 228 -19.15 4.69 9.62
N ALA A 229 -19.40 5.88 10.16
CA ALA A 229 -19.04 7.18 9.57
C ALA A 229 -17.54 7.31 9.21
N PHE A 230 -16.64 6.64 9.93
CA PHE A 230 -15.21 6.60 9.57
C PHE A 230 -15.04 6.03 8.16
N PHE A 231 -15.62 4.85 7.90
CA PHE A 231 -15.45 4.14 6.63
C PHE A 231 -16.20 4.84 5.50
N GLU A 232 -17.38 5.39 5.78
CA GLU A 232 -18.16 6.17 4.81
C GLU A 232 -17.39 7.39 4.33
N HIS A 233 -16.94 8.25 5.26
CA HIS A 233 -16.19 9.44 4.90
C HIS A 233 -14.84 9.11 4.28
N TYR A 234 -14.12 8.11 4.78
CA TYR A 234 -12.83 7.74 4.20
C TYR A 234 -12.97 7.19 2.77
N ASN A 235 -13.99 6.38 2.49
CA ASN A 235 -14.27 5.91 1.13
C ASN A 235 -14.74 7.05 0.21
N ALA A 236 -15.51 8.02 0.73
CA ALA A 236 -15.89 9.22 -0.02
C ALA A 236 -14.67 10.10 -0.37
N PHE A 237 -13.70 10.22 0.54
CA PHE A 237 -12.39 10.84 0.26
C PHE A 237 -11.67 10.12 -0.89
N LEU A 238 -11.57 8.78 -0.85
CA LEU A 238 -10.92 8.02 -1.92
C LEU A 238 -11.63 8.18 -3.27
N ALA A 239 -12.96 8.25 -3.27
CA ALA A 239 -13.75 8.50 -4.47
C ALA A 239 -13.53 9.92 -5.03
N ALA A 240 -13.47 10.94 -4.16
CA ALA A 240 -13.12 12.31 -4.57
C ALA A 240 -11.71 12.39 -5.15
N TYR A 241 -10.77 11.61 -4.61
CA TYR A 241 -9.42 11.52 -5.17
C TYR A 241 -9.38 10.83 -6.54
N ASP A 242 -10.15 9.75 -6.73
CA ASP A 242 -10.29 9.10 -8.05
C ASP A 242 -10.84 10.11 -9.09
N ARG A 243 -11.79 10.97 -8.73
CA ARG A 243 -12.28 12.05 -9.63
C ARG A 243 -11.20 13.07 -9.97
N LEU A 244 -10.41 13.49 -8.97
CA LEU A 244 -9.29 14.40 -9.20
C LEU A 244 -8.26 13.79 -10.16
N ILE A 245 -7.93 12.51 -9.96
CA ILE A 245 -7.05 11.75 -10.85
C ILE A 245 -7.59 11.78 -12.28
N ASP A 246 -8.84 11.40 -12.49
CA ASP A 246 -9.45 11.38 -13.82
C ASP A 246 -9.40 12.77 -14.48
N TYR A 247 -9.64 13.83 -13.71
CA TYR A 247 -9.53 15.20 -14.19
C TYR A 247 -8.10 15.57 -14.59
N VAL A 248 -7.11 15.33 -13.72
CA VAL A 248 -5.69 15.65 -13.98
C VAL A 248 -5.17 14.89 -15.20
N LEU A 249 -5.53 13.62 -15.33
CA LEU A 249 -5.09 12.79 -16.46
C LEU A 249 -5.71 13.26 -17.79
N LYS A 250 -6.97 13.70 -17.79
CA LYS A 250 -7.62 14.29 -18.97
C LYS A 250 -7.03 15.65 -19.35
N TYR A 251 -6.72 16.48 -18.36
CA TYR A 251 -6.17 17.82 -18.57
C TYR A 251 -4.84 17.82 -19.35
N GLN A 252 -4.06 16.73 -19.27
CA GLN A 252 -2.74 16.65 -19.91
C GLN A 252 -2.76 16.36 -21.42
N GLY A 253 -3.96 16.22 -22.00
CA GLY A 253 -4.19 15.96 -23.42
C GLY A 253 -4.21 14.48 -23.77
N GLU A 254 -4.98 14.12 -24.80
CA GLU A 254 -5.19 12.74 -25.27
C GLU A 254 -3.95 12.13 -25.94
N GLU A 255 -2.96 12.96 -26.30
CA GLU A 255 -1.75 12.57 -27.04
C GLU A 255 -0.91 11.50 -26.32
N ARG A 256 -1.06 11.34 -25.00
CA ARG A 256 -0.38 10.28 -24.23
C ARG A 256 -1.39 9.31 -23.66
N GLN A 257 -1.67 8.24 -24.40
CA GLN A 257 -2.58 7.20 -23.95
C GLN A 257 -1.99 6.44 -22.75
N ILE A 258 -2.57 6.67 -21.56
CA ILE A 258 -2.26 5.91 -20.35
C ILE A 258 -2.60 4.44 -20.56
N GLN A 259 -1.62 3.56 -20.34
CA GLN A 259 -1.81 2.11 -20.52
C GLN A 259 -2.37 1.45 -19.25
N CYS A 260 -2.24 2.12 -18.10
CA CYS A 260 -2.82 1.68 -16.84
C CYS A 260 -4.34 1.75 -16.86
N LYS A 261 -4.98 0.61 -16.58
CA LYS A 261 -6.43 0.48 -16.40
C LYS A 261 -6.72 -0.55 -15.31
N LYS A 262 -7.94 -0.53 -14.77
CA LYS A 262 -8.41 -1.61 -13.89
C LYS A 262 -8.22 -2.96 -14.59
N GLY A 263 -7.58 -3.91 -13.90
CA GLY A 263 -7.21 -5.22 -14.47
C GLY A 263 -5.80 -5.27 -15.10
N CYS A 264 -5.08 -4.16 -15.18
CA CYS A 264 -3.63 -4.19 -15.40
C CYS A 264 -2.92 -4.56 -14.09
N CYS A 265 -2.12 -5.62 -14.09
CA CYS A 265 -1.46 -6.14 -12.88
C CYS A 265 0.06 -5.96 -12.86
N ASN A 266 0.65 -5.26 -13.83
CA ASN A 266 2.11 -5.21 -13.97
C ASN A 266 2.81 -4.38 -12.90
N CYS A 267 2.13 -3.40 -12.28
CA CYS A 267 2.65 -2.71 -11.10
C CYS A 267 2.29 -3.43 -9.79
N CYS A 268 1.44 -4.47 -9.84
CA CYS A 268 1.04 -5.25 -8.66
C CYS A 268 2.14 -6.22 -8.19
N ILE A 269 3.40 -5.88 -8.40
CA ILE A 269 4.61 -6.58 -7.96
C ILE A 269 5.57 -5.61 -7.25
N ASP A 270 5.30 -4.30 -7.37
CA ASP A 270 6.06 -3.28 -6.67
C ASP A 270 5.70 -3.32 -5.17
N LEU A 271 6.70 -3.22 -4.31
CA LEU A 271 6.47 -2.99 -2.89
C LEU A 271 5.82 -1.61 -2.69
N VAL A 272 4.55 -1.62 -2.30
CA VAL A 272 3.78 -0.40 -2.08
C VAL A 272 4.24 0.27 -0.77
N ARG A 273 4.69 1.52 -0.84
CA ARG A 273 5.17 2.33 0.29
C ARG A 273 4.25 3.53 0.56
N GLY A 274 4.41 4.19 1.71
CA GLY A 274 3.67 5.41 2.04
C GLY A 274 2.25 5.12 2.52
N ILE A 275 2.06 4.05 3.29
CA ILE A 275 0.75 3.64 3.80
C ILE A 275 0.45 4.41 5.09
N THR A 276 -0.68 5.12 5.11
CA THR A 276 -1.20 5.82 6.29
C THR A 276 -1.96 4.87 7.21
N THR A 277 -2.20 5.31 8.45
CA THR A 277 -3.00 4.54 9.41
C THR A 277 -4.44 4.38 8.93
N SER A 278 -5.01 5.42 8.34
CA SER A 278 -6.39 5.38 7.84
C SER A 278 -6.56 4.37 6.70
N GLU A 279 -5.59 4.29 5.77
CA GLU A 279 -5.60 3.31 4.69
C GLU A 279 -5.62 1.89 5.24
N ILE A 280 -4.75 1.58 6.22
CA ILE A 280 -4.63 0.21 6.67
C ILE A 280 -5.83 -0.26 7.51
N ILE A 281 -6.46 0.65 8.27
CA ILE A 281 -7.72 0.37 8.95
C ILE A 281 -8.79 0.01 7.90
N ASN A 282 -8.94 0.83 6.86
CA ASN A 282 -9.95 0.62 5.82
C ASN A 282 -9.70 -0.68 5.02
N ILE A 283 -8.45 -0.93 4.61
CA ILE A 283 -8.05 -2.16 3.91
C ILE A 283 -8.32 -3.38 4.79
N TYR A 284 -7.95 -3.33 6.07
CA TYR A 284 -8.18 -4.45 6.98
C TYR A 284 -9.68 -4.72 7.16
N HIS A 285 -10.49 -3.69 7.39
CA HIS A 285 -11.94 -3.82 7.49
C HIS A 285 -12.53 -4.48 6.23
N HIS A 286 -12.09 -4.06 5.05
CA HIS A 286 -12.55 -4.61 3.77
C HIS A 286 -12.15 -6.07 3.54
N VAL A 287 -10.91 -6.44 3.89
CA VAL A 287 -10.34 -7.78 3.64
C VAL A 287 -10.75 -8.79 4.71
N ARG A 288 -11.00 -8.35 5.95
CA ARG A 288 -11.20 -9.26 7.08
C ARG A 288 -12.35 -10.27 6.92
N PRO A 289 -13.47 -9.95 6.28
CA PRO A 289 -14.56 -10.89 6.01
C PRO A 289 -14.24 -11.96 4.95
N TRP A 290 -13.15 -11.81 4.20
CA TRP A 290 -12.84 -12.73 3.09
C TRP A 290 -12.52 -14.14 3.60
N PRO A 291 -12.95 -15.19 2.88
CA PRO A 291 -12.76 -16.57 3.31
C PRO A 291 -11.29 -16.99 3.37
N ASP A 292 -10.43 -16.36 2.58
CA ASP A 292 -9.00 -16.65 2.45
C ASP A 292 -8.09 -15.62 3.15
N VAL A 293 -8.64 -14.81 4.07
CA VAL A 293 -7.87 -13.78 4.78
C VAL A 293 -6.64 -14.32 5.50
N LYS A 294 -6.68 -15.58 5.98
CA LYS A 294 -5.53 -16.22 6.64
C LYS A 294 -4.36 -16.40 5.68
N GLN A 295 -4.62 -16.91 4.47
CA GLN A 295 -3.63 -17.09 3.42
C GLN A 295 -3.06 -15.74 2.98
N ILE A 296 -3.91 -14.72 2.88
CA ILE A 296 -3.47 -13.34 2.57
C ILE A 296 -2.55 -12.81 3.67
N PHE A 297 -2.86 -13.04 4.94
CA PHE A 297 -2.01 -12.61 6.05
C PHE A 297 -0.66 -13.32 6.06
N GLU A 298 -0.65 -14.64 5.86
CA GLU A 298 0.59 -15.43 5.73
C GLU A 298 1.45 -14.93 4.55
N TYR A 299 0.82 -14.68 3.40
CA TYR A 299 1.52 -14.15 2.22
C TYR A 299 2.19 -12.79 2.50
N HIS A 300 1.47 -11.87 3.16
CA HIS A 300 2.02 -10.56 3.48
C HIS A 300 3.08 -10.65 4.58
N ARG A 301 2.97 -11.58 5.54
CA ARG A 301 4.00 -11.82 6.56
C ARG A 301 5.29 -12.27 5.88
N ASP A 302 5.22 -13.29 5.03
CA ASP A 302 6.38 -13.81 4.32
C ASP A 302 7.01 -12.74 3.41
N SER A 303 6.19 -11.86 2.82
CA SER A 303 6.66 -10.72 2.02
C SER A 303 7.36 -9.65 2.88
N ALA A 304 6.83 -9.34 4.06
CA ALA A 304 7.45 -8.40 4.99
C ALA A 304 8.78 -8.94 5.55
N GLU A 305 8.85 -10.24 5.85
CA GLU A 305 10.07 -10.91 6.28
C GLU A 305 11.13 -10.90 5.19
N LEU A 306 10.75 -11.17 3.94
CA LEU A 306 11.65 -11.11 2.79
C LEU A 306 12.23 -9.70 2.59
N PHE A 307 11.39 -8.67 2.57
CA PHE A 307 11.86 -7.29 2.44
C PHE A 307 12.79 -6.91 3.59
N THR A 308 12.43 -7.27 4.83
CA THR A 308 13.27 -7.03 6.01
C THR A 308 14.63 -7.72 5.88
N ALA A 309 14.67 -8.97 5.42
CA ALA A 309 15.93 -9.70 5.21
C ALA A 309 16.80 -9.06 4.11
N ILE A 310 16.19 -8.56 3.03
CA ILE A 310 16.91 -7.80 1.99
C ILE A 310 17.51 -6.51 2.59
N LEU A 311 16.72 -5.74 3.34
CA LEU A 311 17.17 -4.49 3.93
C LEU A 311 18.29 -4.71 4.96
N LEU A 312 18.16 -5.71 5.84
CA LEU A 312 19.16 -6.00 6.87
C LEU A 312 20.51 -6.42 6.30
N ARG A 313 20.55 -7.09 5.14
CA ARG A 313 21.82 -7.38 4.45
C ARG A 313 22.58 -6.13 4.00
N LYS A 314 21.90 -4.99 3.89
CA LYS A 314 22.49 -3.70 3.49
C LYS A 314 22.86 -2.81 4.69
N ILE A 315 22.47 -3.18 5.91
CA ILE A 315 22.78 -2.45 7.14
C ILE A 315 23.93 -3.17 7.85
N ARG A 316 25.01 -2.46 8.16
CA ARG A 316 26.14 -3.11 8.86
C ARG A 316 25.78 -3.35 10.33
N PRO A 317 26.29 -4.42 10.95
CA PRO A 317 26.09 -4.64 12.38
C PRO A 317 26.51 -3.43 13.22
N GLY A 318 25.62 -2.95 14.09
CA GLY A 318 25.87 -1.79 14.96
C GLY A 318 25.54 -0.43 14.35
N GLU A 319 25.21 -0.36 13.06
CA GLU A 319 24.70 0.87 12.47
C GLU A 319 23.30 1.22 13.00
N PRO A 320 22.98 2.52 13.09
CA PRO A 320 21.61 2.92 13.35
C PRO A 320 20.68 2.50 12.20
N PRO A 321 19.38 2.48 12.45
CA PRO A 321 18.37 2.34 11.40
C PRO A 321 18.61 3.32 10.25
N PRO A 322 18.48 2.90 8.98
CA PRO A 322 18.58 3.82 7.86
C PRO A 322 17.43 4.85 7.90
N ASP A 323 17.74 6.11 7.62
CA ASP A 323 16.75 7.16 7.41
C ASP A 323 15.80 6.78 6.25
N PRO A 324 14.52 7.18 6.24
CA PRO A 324 13.60 6.87 5.15
C PRO A 324 14.07 7.28 3.75
N ARG A 325 14.99 8.25 3.64
CA ARG A 325 15.63 8.74 2.40
C ARG A 325 16.95 8.05 2.07
N ASP A 326 17.41 7.12 2.90
CA ASP A 326 18.64 6.36 2.67
C ASP A 326 18.55 5.53 1.38
N GLN A 327 19.56 5.67 0.52
CA GLN A 327 19.62 4.99 -0.78
C GLN A 327 19.56 3.46 -0.66
N ARG A 328 20.00 2.89 0.47
CA ARG A 328 19.93 1.45 0.73
C ARG A 328 18.49 0.95 0.80
N ILE A 329 17.54 1.78 1.24
CA ILE A 329 16.12 1.44 1.23
C ILE A 329 15.61 1.36 -0.21
N ALA A 330 15.99 2.31 -1.08
CA ALA A 330 15.64 2.28 -2.50
C ALA A 330 16.24 1.04 -3.19
N GLN A 331 17.50 0.71 -2.91
CA GLN A 331 18.14 -0.51 -3.41
C GLN A 331 17.45 -1.78 -2.91
N ALA A 332 17.06 -1.84 -1.64
CA ALA A 332 16.32 -2.97 -1.08
C ALA A 332 14.95 -3.13 -1.74
N HIS A 333 14.29 -2.02 -2.07
CA HIS A 333 13.02 -2.01 -2.79
C HIS A 333 13.19 -2.59 -4.20
N ILE A 334 14.19 -2.14 -4.96
CA ILE A 334 14.49 -2.69 -6.29
C ILE A 334 14.77 -4.20 -6.20
N GLU A 335 15.63 -4.62 -5.27
CA GLU A 335 15.96 -6.04 -5.08
C GLU A 335 14.74 -6.89 -4.67
N PHE A 336 13.82 -6.33 -3.89
CA PHE A 336 12.54 -6.97 -3.56
C PHE A 336 11.65 -7.10 -4.80
N ASN A 337 11.52 -6.05 -5.59
CA ASN A 337 10.69 -6.07 -6.80
C ASN A 337 11.24 -7.08 -7.82
N LEU A 338 12.57 -7.21 -7.94
CA LEU A 338 13.22 -8.22 -8.78
C LEU A 338 12.89 -9.67 -8.40
N GLN A 339 12.35 -9.92 -7.20
CA GLN A 339 11.80 -11.23 -6.83
C GLN A 339 10.47 -11.54 -7.56
N ASN A 340 9.91 -10.55 -8.28
CA ASN A 340 8.71 -10.63 -9.10
C ASN A 340 7.53 -11.28 -8.36
N ARG A 341 7.35 -10.90 -7.09
CA ARG A 341 6.31 -11.43 -6.21
C ARG A 341 5.07 -10.54 -6.32
N PRO A 342 3.94 -11.05 -6.85
CA PRO A 342 2.75 -10.23 -6.97
C PRO A 342 2.13 -9.96 -5.59
N CYS A 343 1.59 -8.76 -5.41
CA CYS A 343 0.83 -8.33 -4.25
C CYS A 343 -0.18 -9.40 -3.82
N GLY A 344 -0.26 -9.67 -2.52
CA GLY A 344 -1.18 -10.69 -1.98
C GLY A 344 -2.66 -10.38 -2.20
N PHE A 345 -2.99 -9.15 -2.59
CA PHE A 345 -4.35 -8.74 -2.95
C PHE A 345 -4.67 -8.89 -4.45
N LEU A 346 -3.71 -9.28 -5.28
CA LEU A 346 -3.95 -9.53 -6.70
C LEU A 346 -4.69 -10.85 -6.89
N ASP A 347 -5.86 -10.81 -7.53
CA ASP A 347 -6.46 -12.01 -8.09
C ASP A 347 -5.72 -12.40 -9.37
N ARG A 348 -4.94 -13.48 -9.28
CA ARG A 348 -4.12 -13.96 -10.40
C ARG A 348 -4.95 -14.57 -11.53
N GLN A 349 -6.19 -14.97 -11.28
CA GLN A 349 -7.06 -15.53 -12.32
C GLN A 349 -7.63 -14.43 -13.20
N THR A 350 -8.07 -13.34 -12.58
CA THR A 350 -8.70 -12.21 -13.29
C THR A 350 -7.71 -11.09 -13.63
N GLY A 351 -6.50 -11.10 -13.06
CA GLY A 351 -5.55 -9.99 -13.16
C GLY A 351 -6.00 -8.73 -12.40
N CYS A 352 -7.06 -8.80 -11.60
CA CYS A 352 -7.64 -7.65 -10.92
C CYS A 352 -7.20 -7.56 -9.46
N CYS A 353 -6.90 -6.35 -8.99
CA CYS A 353 -6.68 -6.10 -7.57
C CYS A 353 -8.00 -6.28 -6.80
N ARG A 354 -8.04 -7.19 -5.83
CA ARG A 354 -9.25 -7.47 -5.04
C ARG A 354 -9.62 -6.34 -4.08
N ILE A 355 -8.62 -5.54 -3.67
CA ILE A 355 -8.83 -4.34 -2.85
C ILE A 355 -8.95 -3.07 -3.71
N TYR A 356 -9.19 -3.16 -5.02
CA TYR A 356 -9.22 -1.98 -5.90
C TYR A 356 -10.07 -0.81 -5.37
N PRO A 357 -11.27 -1.01 -4.78
CA PRO A 357 -12.07 0.08 -4.22
C PRO A 357 -11.41 0.79 -3.03
N VAL A 358 -10.63 0.07 -2.22
CA VAL A 358 -9.94 0.57 -1.02
C VAL A 358 -8.42 0.56 -1.17
N ARG A 359 -7.92 0.56 -2.42
CA ARG A 359 -6.49 0.46 -2.71
C ARG A 359 -5.75 1.66 -2.11
N PRO A 360 -4.50 1.49 -1.65
CA PRO A 360 -3.70 2.59 -1.12
C PRO A 360 -3.58 3.77 -2.09
N ILE A 361 -3.46 4.99 -1.56
CA ILE A 361 -3.13 6.23 -2.27
C ILE A 361 -1.92 6.00 -3.18
N ALA A 362 -0.88 5.31 -2.69
CA ALA A 362 0.30 4.94 -3.48
C ALA A 362 -0.01 4.12 -4.74
N CYS A 363 -1.05 3.29 -4.70
CA CYS A 363 -1.53 2.54 -5.86
C CYS A 363 -2.50 3.34 -6.74
N ARG A 364 -2.97 4.51 -6.29
CA ARG A 364 -3.90 5.37 -7.03
C ARG A 364 -3.18 6.38 -7.88
N TYR A 365 -2.09 6.96 -7.39
CA TYR A 365 -1.47 8.09 -8.07
C TYR A 365 -0.50 7.72 -9.17
N PHE A 366 -0.09 6.45 -9.30
CA PHE A 366 0.96 6.03 -10.22
C PHE A 366 0.38 5.46 -11.52
N PHE A 367 0.73 6.06 -12.66
CA PHE A 367 0.30 5.66 -13.99
C PHE A 367 1.50 5.47 -14.91
N SER A 368 1.44 4.49 -15.80
CA SER A 368 2.44 4.27 -16.84
C SER A 368 1.85 4.57 -18.21
N PHE A 369 2.65 5.25 -19.04
CA PHE A 369 2.38 5.47 -20.46
C PHE A 369 2.99 4.38 -21.34
N ASP A 370 3.91 3.60 -20.79
CA ASP A 370 4.55 2.53 -21.54
C ASP A 370 3.71 1.25 -21.52
N PRO A 371 3.94 0.36 -22.49
CA PRO A 371 3.23 -0.92 -22.54
C PRO A 371 3.41 -1.75 -21.25
N PRO A 372 2.42 -2.60 -20.90
CA PRO A 372 2.44 -3.52 -19.75
C PRO A 372 3.78 -4.17 -19.39
N ASP A 373 4.52 -4.65 -20.38
CA ASP A 373 5.80 -5.34 -20.25
C ASP A 373 6.95 -4.41 -19.82
N ALA A 374 6.84 -3.09 -19.99
CA ALA A 374 7.81 -2.15 -19.42
C ALA A 374 7.69 -2.02 -17.89
N CYS A 375 6.58 -2.47 -17.30
CA CYS A 375 6.36 -2.39 -15.86
C CYS A 375 6.85 -3.62 -15.08
N THR A 376 7.39 -4.66 -15.74
CA THR A 376 8.01 -5.78 -15.03
C THR A 376 9.47 -5.48 -14.64
N PRO A 377 9.93 -5.84 -13.42
CA PRO A 377 11.31 -5.74 -12.94
C PRO A 377 12.36 -6.37 -13.84
N HIS A 378 11.96 -7.31 -14.69
CA HIS A 378 12.85 -7.93 -15.67
C HIS A 378 12.98 -7.14 -16.98
N SER A 379 12.18 -6.09 -17.16
CA SER A 379 12.32 -5.19 -18.29
C SER A 379 13.51 -4.26 -18.08
N GLU A 380 14.30 -4.05 -19.12
CA GLU A 380 15.33 -3.01 -19.16
C GLU A 380 14.73 -1.61 -18.95
N LYS A 381 13.45 -1.44 -19.30
CA LYS A 381 12.71 -0.20 -19.11
C LYS A 381 12.12 -0.05 -17.72
N TYR A 382 12.28 -1.02 -16.82
CA TYR A 382 11.58 -1.01 -15.52
C TYR A 382 11.85 0.27 -14.71
N LEU A 383 13.12 0.66 -14.54
CA LEU A 383 13.48 1.86 -13.77
C LEU A 383 13.33 3.15 -14.58
N THR A 384 13.14 3.03 -15.88
CA THR A 384 13.20 4.12 -16.86
C THR A 384 11.87 4.27 -17.61
N ARG A 385 10.81 3.61 -17.14
CA ARG A 385 9.48 3.65 -17.74
C ARG A 385 8.87 5.03 -17.57
N ARG A 386 8.22 5.52 -18.62
CA ARG A 386 7.48 6.77 -18.62
C ARG A 386 6.27 6.62 -17.71
N THR A 387 6.27 7.40 -16.64
CA THR A 387 5.23 7.36 -15.61
C THR A 387 4.72 8.76 -15.32
N ARG A 388 3.48 8.82 -14.85
CA ARG A 388 2.86 10.02 -14.30
C ARG A 388 2.43 9.72 -12.87
N THR A 389 2.77 10.63 -11.98
CA THR A 389 2.24 10.67 -10.63
C THR A 389 1.24 11.80 -10.49
N VAL A 390 0.07 11.53 -9.92
CA VAL A 390 -0.93 12.55 -9.56
C VAL A 390 -0.96 12.71 -8.05
N HIS A 391 -0.10 13.60 -7.54
CA HIS A 391 0.06 13.77 -6.09
C HIS A 391 -1.19 14.34 -5.43
N LEU A 392 -1.39 14.00 -4.16
CA LEU A 392 -2.39 14.69 -3.34
C LEU A 392 -1.93 16.13 -3.07
N PRO A 393 -2.84 17.10 -2.97
CA PRO A 393 -2.50 18.43 -2.49
C PRO A 393 -1.88 18.36 -1.08
N GLU A 394 -0.92 19.24 -0.78
CA GLU A 394 -0.19 19.21 0.50
C GLU A 394 -1.12 19.34 1.72
N GLU A 395 -2.15 20.16 1.62
CA GLU A 395 -3.18 20.31 2.66
C GLU A 395 -3.90 18.99 3.01
N ILE A 396 -4.07 18.10 2.03
CA ILE A 396 -4.65 16.77 2.24
C ILE A 396 -3.64 15.87 2.95
N HIS A 397 -2.35 15.98 2.62
CA HIS A 397 -1.29 15.30 3.36
C HIS A 397 -1.21 15.76 4.83
N VAL A 398 -1.41 17.05 5.11
CA VAL A 398 -1.49 17.56 6.49
C VAL A 398 -2.61 16.88 7.27
N LEU A 399 -3.81 16.80 6.69
CA LEU A 399 -4.96 16.14 7.33
C LEU A 399 -4.74 14.65 7.57
N LEU A 400 -4.18 13.92 6.61
CA LEU A 400 -3.84 12.51 6.80
C LEU A 400 -2.84 12.32 7.96
N ARG A 401 -1.82 13.18 8.07
CA ARG A 401 -0.87 13.17 9.20
C ARG A 401 -1.53 13.53 10.53
N GLU A 402 -2.52 14.41 10.54
CA GLU A 402 -3.32 14.70 11.74
C GLU A 402 -4.12 13.48 12.20
N ILE A 403 -4.78 12.79 11.27
CA ILE A 403 -5.53 11.57 11.57
C ILE A 403 -4.59 10.48 12.10
N ASP A 404 -3.45 10.26 11.43
CA ASP A 404 -2.44 9.28 11.87
C ASP A 404 -1.96 9.55 13.31
N ARG A 405 -1.73 10.82 13.66
CA ARG A 405 -1.38 11.23 15.02
C ARG A 405 -2.49 10.94 16.03
N ARG A 406 -3.76 11.21 15.67
CA ARG A 406 -4.91 10.95 16.55
C ARG A 406 -5.13 9.46 16.82
N CYS A 407 -4.88 8.60 15.84
CA CYS A 407 -4.95 7.14 16.02
C CYS A 407 -3.94 6.59 17.04
N GLY A 408 -2.89 7.34 17.38
CA GLY A 408 -1.89 6.93 18.37
C GLY A 408 -1.02 5.73 17.95
N TRP A 409 -1.04 5.38 16.66
CA TRP A 409 -0.28 4.26 16.11
C TRP A 409 0.21 4.60 14.70
N ARG A 410 1.42 4.15 14.38
CA ARG A 410 2.08 4.37 13.10
C ARG A 410 2.36 3.02 12.42
N PRO A 411 1.84 2.77 11.22
CA PRO A 411 2.15 1.57 10.46
C PRO A 411 3.59 1.58 10.00
N LEU A 412 4.13 0.39 9.74
CA LEU A 412 5.31 0.23 8.89
C LEU A 412 5.05 0.90 7.53
N ASN A 413 6.05 1.58 6.98
CA ASN A 413 5.91 2.39 5.77
C ASN A 413 5.77 1.58 4.44
N TYR A 414 5.31 0.33 4.49
CA TYR A 414 5.02 -0.50 3.31
C TYR A 414 3.86 -1.46 3.57
N LEU A 415 3.05 -1.72 2.54
CA LEU A 415 1.73 -2.37 2.66
C LEU A 415 1.75 -3.73 3.35
N ALA A 416 2.69 -4.60 2.96
CA ALA A 416 2.78 -5.93 3.55
C ALA A 416 3.09 -5.87 5.06
N GLY A 417 4.04 -5.02 5.46
CA GLY A 417 4.39 -4.79 6.85
C GLY A 417 3.25 -4.14 7.62
N ALA A 418 2.68 -3.06 7.09
CA ALA A 418 1.56 -2.33 7.70
C ALA A 418 0.37 -3.26 7.96
N PHE A 419 0.00 -4.08 6.98
CA PHE A 419 -1.12 -5.01 7.09
C PHE A 419 -0.89 -6.06 8.18
N CYS A 420 0.29 -6.67 8.21
CA CYS A 420 0.63 -7.67 9.20
C CYS A 420 0.73 -7.09 10.61
N GLN A 421 1.41 -5.94 10.75
CA GLN A 421 1.55 -5.22 12.01
C GLN A 421 0.19 -4.83 12.57
N PHE A 422 -0.66 -4.20 11.76
CA PHE A 422 -2.00 -3.79 12.15
C PHE A 422 -2.85 -4.97 12.63
N ALA A 423 -2.89 -6.03 11.82
CA ALA A 423 -3.66 -7.23 12.13
C ALA A 423 -3.18 -7.93 13.41
N ALA A 424 -1.86 -8.00 13.64
CA ALA A 424 -1.30 -8.70 14.79
C ALA A 424 -1.35 -7.87 16.08
N GLU A 425 -0.98 -6.59 16.02
CA GLU A 425 -0.74 -5.76 17.21
C GLU A 425 -1.96 -4.98 17.65
N VAL A 426 -2.59 -4.31 16.70
CA VAL A 426 -3.76 -3.46 16.99
C VAL A 426 -4.97 -4.36 17.10
N MET A 427 -5.26 -5.12 16.05
CA MET A 427 -6.50 -5.89 15.94
C MET A 427 -6.44 -7.24 16.66
N ARG A 428 -5.25 -7.81 16.88
CA ARG A 428 -5.06 -9.17 17.40
C ARG A 428 -5.92 -10.19 16.64
N THR A 429 -5.95 -10.05 15.32
CA THR A 429 -6.73 -10.86 14.34
C THR A 429 -8.26 -10.73 14.45
N ARG A 430 -8.78 -9.85 15.32
CA ARG A 430 -10.22 -9.58 15.45
C ARG A 430 -10.70 -8.59 14.39
N PRO A 431 -11.94 -8.70 13.91
CA PRO A 431 -12.55 -7.65 13.10
C PRO A 431 -12.55 -6.29 13.81
N VAL A 432 -12.60 -5.21 13.05
CA VAL A 432 -12.89 -3.87 13.58
C VAL A 432 -14.35 -3.87 14.04
N SER A 433 -14.59 -3.50 15.29
CA SER A 433 -15.94 -3.34 15.80
C SER A 433 -16.54 -2.06 15.20
N ILE A 434 -17.73 -2.15 14.64
CA ILE A 434 -18.44 -0.99 14.09
C ILE A 434 -19.44 -0.52 15.14
N THR A 435 -19.33 0.74 15.57
CA THR A 435 -20.32 1.38 16.45
C THR A 435 -21.35 2.13 15.61
N ASN A 436 -22.63 1.97 15.93
CA ASN A 436 -23.68 2.79 15.33
C ASN A 436 -23.86 4.04 16.16
N ALA A 437 -24.18 5.17 15.52
CA ALA A 437 -24.40 6.44 16.22
C ALA A 437 -25.51 6.34 17.30
N GLN A 438 -26.49 5.47 17.08
CA GLN A 438 -27.62 5.26 17.99
C GLN A 438 -27.21 4.60 19.32
N ASP A 439 -26.11 3.86 19.36
CA ASP A 439 -25.66 3.17 20.57
C ASP A 439 -25.00 4.14 21.57
N ALA A 440 -24.59 5.34 21.12
CA ALA A 440 -23.89 6.32 21.95
C ALA A 440 -24.82 7.18 22.82
N GLU A 441 -26.09 7.36 22.43
CA GLU A 441 -27.02 8.29 23.11
C GLU A 441 -27.84 7.60 24.22
N GLY A 442 -27.94 6.27 24.24
CA GLY A 442 -28.86 5.52 25.13
C GLY A 442 -28.33 5.12 26.52
N GLY A 443 -27.05 5.39 26.85
CA GLY A 443 -26.40 4.85 28.05
C GLY A 443 -26.48 5.68 29.34
N GLY A 444 -27.18 6.83 29.33
CA GLY A 444 -27.13 7.81 30.43
C GLY A 444 -28.22 7.73 31.50
N GLY A 445 -29.13 6.74 31.45
CA GLY A 445 -30.27 6.63 32.37
C GLY A 445 -30.26 5.33 33.15
N SER A 446 -29.53 5.25 34.27
CA SER A 446 -29.69 4.20 35.30
C SER A 446 -29.20 4.68 36.65
#